data_AF-A0A963VJE6-F1
#
_entry.id   AF-A0A963VJE6-F1
#
_cell.length_a   1.000
_cell.length_b   1.000
_cell.length_c   1.000
_cell.angle_alpha   90.00
_cell.angle_beta   90.00
_cell.angle_gamma   90.00
#
_symmetry.space_group_name_H-M   'P 1'
#
loop_
_entity.id
_entity.type
_entity.pdbx_description
1 polymer ?
#
loop_
_entity_poly.entity_id
_entity_poly.type
_entity_poly.pdbx_seq_one_letter_code
_entity_poly.pdbx_strand_id
1 'polypeptide(L)'
;MASNVPGTADEKPAVLHATESHAPAFAGALFWVAIVFSVFQIVTAAFSPLSSSIVRAVHVGFLLWLVFVLHPPLRQRAFGWGIGIAAFVAGLYHWVFEADLVQRAGEMTDGDMVVGILTIVLVFEAARRIMGFALPLICLAFLLYGLFGQYLPGDLAHRGYGLDQIVSQLGFGTEGIYGTPTYVSSSYIFLFILFGAFLEQAGMITLFTDFALGLFGHTKGGPAKVAVVSSGLMGTINGSGVANVVTTGQFTIPLMKRFGYKASFAGG
;
A
#
# COMPACT_ATOMS: atom_id res chain seq x y z
N MET A 1 33.40 6.17 -47.47
CA MET A 1 34.25 7.07 -46.65
C MET A 1 33.88 6.86 -45.20
N ALA A 2 34.77 6.20 -44.46
CA ALA A 2 34.61 5.93 -43.04
C ALA A 2 34.88 7.21 -42.24
N SER A 3 33.97 7.58 -41.35
CA SER A 3 34.19 8.58 -40.31
C SER A 3 34.07 7.91 -38.94
N ASN A 4 35.23 7.74 -38.31
CA ASN A 4 35.41 7.36 -36.91
C ASN A 4 34.55 8.22 -35.97
N VAL A 5 33.75 7.55 -35.13
CA VAL A 5 33.32 8.11 -33.84
C VAL A 5 34.01 7.27 -32.75
N PRO A 6 34.93 7.85 -31.96
CA PRO A 6 35.69 7.12 -30.95
C PRO A 6 34.90 6.96 -29.65
N GLY A 7 34.99 5.78 -29.04
CA GLY A 7 34.75 5.56 -27.61
C GLY A 7 33.38 5.05 -27.20
N THR A 8 33.06 3.79 -27.48
CA THR A 8 32.10 3.04 -26.65
C THR A 8 32.89 2.38 -25.51
N ALA A 9 33.25 3.19 -24.50
CA ALA A 9 33.54 2.63 -23.20
C ALA A 9 32.23 2.02 -22.68
N ASP A 10 32.34 0.79 -22.19
CA ASP A 10 31.31 0.00 -21.52
C ASP A 10 30.89 0.70 -20.22
N GLU A 11 30.22 1.85 -20.30
CA GLU A 11 29.51 2.45 -19.18
C GLU A 11 28.19 1.71 -19.00
N LYS A 12 28.29 0.56 -18.34
CA LYS A 12 27.15 -0.02 -17.62
C LYS A 12 26.60 1.07 -16.69
N PRO A 13 25.32 1.44 -16.78
CA PRO A 13 24.76 2.45 -15.91
C PRO A 13 24.92 2.00 -14.46
N ALA A 14 25.67 2.77 -13.68
CA ALA A 14 26.06 2.54 -12.29
C ALA A 14 24.88 2.58 -11.28
N VAL A 15 23.64 2.36 -11.74
CA VAL A 15 22.42 2.46 -10.94
C VAL A 15 21.93 1.07 -10.47
N LEU A 16 22.47 -0.03 -11.00
CA LEU A 16 22.02 -1.39 -10.68
C LEU A 16 22.77 -2.09 -9.53
N HIS A 17 23.72 -1.45 -8.86
CA HIS A 17 24.49 -2.09 -7.77
C HIS A 17 24.27 -1.49 -6.36
N ALA A 18 23.28 -0.61 -6.16
CA ALA A 18 23.04 -0.03 -4.83
C ALA A 18 22.01 -0.79 -3.95
N THR A 19 21.52 -1.96 -4.36
CA THR A 19 20.61 -2.77 -3.54
C THR A 19 21.04 -4.22 -3.31
N GLU A 20 22.19 -4.63 -3.85
CA GLU A 20 22.78 -5.95 -3.58
C GLU A 20 23.98 -5.83 -2.65
N SER A 21 23.74 -5.42 -1.40
CA SER A 21 24.64 -5.82 -0.30
C SER A 21 23.94 -5.67 1.05
N HIS A 22 23.60 -6.82 1.63
CA HIS A 22 23.15 -7.06 3.02
C HIS A 22 21.68 -6.79 3.39
N ALA A 23 20.81 -7.79 3.16
CA ALA A 23 19.72 -8.13 4.10
C ALA A 23 19.22 -9.60 3.95
N PRO A 24 20.06 -10.64 4.08
CA PRO A 24 19.72 -11.99 3.60
C PRO A 24 18.58 -12.69 4.37
N ALA A 25 18.43 -12.46 5.68
CA ALA A 25 17.34 -13.07 6.46
C ALA A 25 16.06 -12.21 6.52
N PHE A 26 16.23 -10.89 6.52
CA PHE A 26 15.13 -9.91 6.62
C PHE A 26 14.29 -9.88 5.34
N ALA A 27 14.94 -9.93 4.17
CA ALA A 27 14.23 -10.05 2.89
C ALA A 27 13.46 -11.38 2.80
N GLY A 28 14.04 -12.49 3.30
CA GLY A 28 13.40 -13.80 3.31
C GLY A 28 12.16 -13.86 4.21
N ALA A 29 12.25 -13.40 5.45
CA ALA A 29 11.11 -13.42 6.38
C ALA A 29 9.96 -12.52 5.91
N LEU A 30 10.27 -11.31 5.44
CA LEU A 30 9.26 -10.39 4.89
C LEU A 30 8.62 -10.96 3.62
N PHE A 31 9.39 -11.61 2.75
CA PHE A 31 8.88 -12.30 1.58
C PHE A 31 7.84 -13.36 1.96
N TRP A 32 8.14 -14.21 2.96
CA TRP A 32 7.17 -15.21 3.43
C TRP A 32 5.91 -14.59 4.03
N VAL A 33 6.02 -13.50 4.80
CA VAL A 33 4.84 -12.78 5.31
C VAL A 33 3.98 -12.26 4.15
N ALA A 34 4.60 -11.67 3.12
CA ALA A 34 3.88 -11.20 1.94
C ALA A 34 3.20 -12.36 1.17
N ILE A 35 3.88 -13.50 1.02
CA ILE A 35 3.29 -14.71 0.42
C ILE A 35 2.08 -15.19 1.23
N VAL A 36 2.20 -15.28 2.55
CA VAL A 36 1.08 -15.71 3.41
C VAL A 36 -0.09 -14.73 3.29
N PHE A 37 0.17 -13.42 3.27
CA PHE A 37 -0.86 -12.41 3.09
C PHE A 37 -1.55 -12.52 1.72
N SER A 38 -0.78 -12.68 0.64
CA SER A 38 -1.31 -12.88 -0.70
C SER A 38 -2.14 -14.15 -0.82
N VAL A 39 -1.67 -15.27 -0.28
CA VAL A 39 -2.41 -16.53 -0.25
C VAL A 39 -3.71 -16.38 0.54
N PHE A 40 -3.65 -15.76 1.72
CA PHE A 40 -4.83 -15.48 2.52
C PHE A 40 -5.88 -14.71 1.70
N GLN A 41 -5.49 -13.60 1.07
CA GLN A 41 -6.40 -12.77 0.29
C GLN A 41 -6.98 -13.49 -0.93
N ILE A 42 -6.17 -14.24 -1.67
CA ILE A 42 -6.63 -15.03 -2.82
C ILE A 42 -7.63 -16.09 -2.37
N VAL A 43 -7.32 -16.85 -1.31
CA VAL A 43 -8.19 -17.90 -0.79
C VAL A 43 -9.51 -17.32 -0.29
N THR A 44 -9.45 -16.21 0.45
CA THR A 44 -10.67 -15.55 0.96
C THR A 44 -11.52 -14.98 -0.16
N ALA A 45 -10.91 -14.47 -1.23
CA ALA A 45 -11.64 -13.95 -2.38
C ALA A 45 -12.24 -15.07 -3.25
N ALA A 46 -11.53 -16.19 -3.41
CA ALA A 46 -11.97 -17.30 -4.27
C ALA A 46 -13.05 -18.17 -3.63
N PHE A 47 -12.96 -18.40 -2.31
CA PHE A 47 -13.80 -19.38 -1.61
C PHE A 47 -14.69 -18.79 -0.52
N SER A 48 -14.48 -17.52 -0.13
CA SER A 48 -15.20 -16.85 0.96
C SER A 48 -15.44 -17.72 2.22
N PRO A 49 -14.41 -18.38 2.79
CA PRO A 49 -14.59 -19.32 3.89
C PRO A 49 -14.81 -18.63 5.25
N LEU A 50 -14.56 -17.32 5.34
CA LEU A 50 -14.58 -16.54 6.58
C LEU A 50 -15.60 -15.40 6.47
N SER A 51 -16.08 -14.92 7.61
CA SER A 51 -16.94 -13.74 7.66
C SER A 51 -16.19 -12.49 7.15
N SER A 52 -16.95 -11.53 6.63
CA SER A 52 -16.34 -10.28 6.17
C SER A 52 -15.66 -9.51 7.29
N SER A 53 -16.08 -9.65 8.55
CA SER A 53 -15.44 -8.97 9.68
C SER A 53 -14.04 -9.51 9.91
N ILE A 54 -13.89 -10.85 9.96
CA ILE A 54 -12.60 -11.51 10.11
C ILE A 54 -11.66 -11.15 8.97
N VAL A 55 -12.12 -11.20 7.72
CA VAL A 55 -11.27 -10.89 6.56
C VAL A 55 -10.72 -9.47 6.64
N ARG A 56 -11.54 -8.49 7.04
CA ARG A 56 -11.11 -7.09 7.21
C ARG A 56 -10.11 -6.94 8.36
N ALA A 57 -10.37 -7.58 9.49
CA ALA A 57 -9.48 -7.51 10.66
C ALA A 57 -8.10 -8.11 10.38
N VAL A 58 -8.05 -9.29 9.78
CA VAL A 58 -6.80 -9.96 9.38
C VAL A 58 -6.08 -9.17 8.29
N HIS A 59 -6.83 -8.60 7.33
CA HIS A 59 -6.26 -7.73 6.29
C HIS A 59 -5.54 -6.51 6.89
N VAL A 60 -6.20 -5.78 7.78
CA VAL A 60 -5.57 -4.63 8.48
C VAL A 60 -4.39 -5.08 9.32
N GLY A 61 -4.50 -6.21 10.03
CA GLY A 61 -3.40 -6.78 10.81
C GLY A 61 -2.14 -7.03 9.96
N PHE A 62 -2.30 -7.64 8.78
CA PHE A 62 -1.19 -7.84 7.84
C PHE A 62 -0.63 -6.52 7.32
N LEU A 63 -1.49 -5.56 6.95
CA LEU A 63 -1.03 -4.25 6.49
C LEU A 63 -0.23 -3.51 7.58
N LEU A 64 -0.70 -3.49 8.82
CA LEU A 64 0.03 -2.89 9.94
C LEU A 64 1.38 -3.58 10.15
N TRP A 65 1.41 -4.92 10.10
CA TRP A 65 2.65 -5.67 10.21
C TRP A 65 3.65 -5.26 9.12
N LEU A 66 3.23 -5.28 7.85
CA LEU A 66 4.08 -4.89 6.73
C LEU A 66 4.57 -3.44 6.87
N VAL A 67 3.70 -2.51 7.27
CA VAL A 67 4.06 -1.10 7.44
C VAL A 67 5.12 -0.91 8.52
N PHE A 68 5.00 -1.55 9.68
CA PHE A 68 5.99 -1.41 10.75
C PHE A 68 7.32 -2.12 10.44
N VAL A 69 7.31 -3.16 9.60
CA VAL A 69 8.55 -3.80 9.11
C VAL A 69 9.24 -2.94 8.05
N LEU A 70 8.48 -2.36 7.12
CA LEU A 70 8.99 -1.51 6.03
C LEU A 70 9.44 -0.12 6.54
N HIS A 71 8.72 0.43 7.52
CA HIS A 71 9.00 1.72 8.14
C HIS A 71 9.19 1.55 9.66
N PRO A 72 10.32 0.98 10.13
CA PRO A 72 10.51 0.63 11.52
C PRO A 72 10.61 1.85 12.45
N PRO A 73 10.03 1.77 13.68
CA PRO A 73 10.20 2.80 14.71
C PRO A 73 11.68 2.95 15.07
N LEU A 74 12.10 4.19 15.34
CA LEU A 74 13.48 4.51 15.72
C LEU A 74 14.54 4.01 14.71
N ARG A 75 14.14 3.68 13.48
CA ARG A 75 14.96 3.02 12.46
C ARG A 75 15.49 1.64 12.89
N GLN A 76 14.88 1.03 13.91
CA GLN A 76 15.27 -0.26 14.46
C GLN A 76 14.32 -1.37 14.01
N ARG A 77 14.84 -2.26 13.16
CA ARG A 77 14.03 -3.33 12.52
C ARG A 77 13.39 -4.29 13.52
N ALA A 78 14.09 -4.64 14.61
CA ALA A 78 13.55 -5.54 15.63
C ALA A 78 12.26 -4.98 16.28
N PHE A 79 12.24 -3.69 16.57
CA PHE A 79 11.04 -3.02 17.07
C PHE A 79 9.92 -2.99 16.02
N GLY A 80 10.26 -2.81 14.74
CA GLY A 80 9.30 -2.91 13.64
C GLY A 80 8.60 -4.28 13.58
N TRP A 81 9.37 -5.36 13.71
CA TRP A 81 8.83 -6.71 13.81
C TRP A 81 7.97 -6.92 15.05
N GLY A 82 8.45 -6.49 16.23
CA GLY A 82 7.72 -6.65 17.49
C GLY A 82 6.36 -5.95 17.45
N ILE A 83 6.33 -4.67 17.03
CA ILE A 83 5.10 -3.90 16.92
C ILE A 83 4.20 -4.47 15.81
N GLY A 84 4.79 -4.85 14.67
CA GLY A 84 4.02 -5.44 13.56
C GLY A 84 3.36 -6.76 13.93
N ILE A 85 4.06 -7.65 14.63
CA ILE A 85 3.49 -8.90 15.16
C ILE A 85 2.40 -8.59 16.18
N ALA A 86 2.62 -7.65 17.10
CA ALA A 86 1.60 -7.24 18.06
C ALA A 86 0.33 -6.70 17.36
N ALA A 87 0.49 -5.92 16.29
CA ALA A 87 -0.61 -5.42 15.47
C ALA A 87 -1.38 -6.56 14.78
N PHE A 88 -0.65 -7.54 14.23
CA PHE A 88 -1.25 -8.72 13.60
C PHE A 88 -2.03 -9.57 14.62
N VAL A 89 -1.46 -9.80 15.79
CA VAL A 89 -2.10 -10.54 16.90
C VAL A 89 -3.35 -9.79 17.41
N ALA A 90 -3.31 -8.46 17.50
CA ALA A 90 -4.48 -7.66 17.82
C ALA A 90 -5.59 -7.82 16.76
N GLY A 91 -5.23 -7.94 15.47
CA GLY A 91 -6.17 -8.30 14.41
C GLY A 91 -6.78 -9.70 14.59
N LEU A 92 -6.00 -10.69 15.04
CA LEU A 92 -6.49 -12.05 15.32
C LEU A 92 -7.47 -12.10 16.50
N TYR A 93 -7.45 -11.12 17.40
CA TYR A 93 -8.44 -11.03 18.48
C TYR A 93 -9.88 -10.98 17.91
N HIS A 94 -10.11 -10.26 16.81
CA HIS A 94 -11.41 -10.23 16.13
C HIS A 94 -11.84 -11.60 15.62
N TRP A 95 -10.90 -12.42 15.16
CA TRP A 95 -11.19 -13.77 14.72
C TRP A 95 -11.60 -14.62 15.92
N VAL A 96 -10.77 -14.66 16.95
CA VAL A 96 -10.99 -15.52 18.11
C VAL A 96 -12.29 -15.18 18.85
N PHE A 97 -12.58 -13.89 18.99
CA PHE A 97 -13.73 -13.41 19.76
C PHE A 97 -14.87 -12.87 18.88
N GLU A 98 -14.96 -13.27 17.60
CA GLU A 98 -15.97 -12.72 16.68
C GLU A 98 -17.39 -12.82 17.24
N ALA A 99 -17.83 -14.04 17.60
CA ALA A 99 -19.18 -14.29 18.07
C ALA A 99 -19.50 -13.47 19.33
N ASP A 100 -18.53 -13.43 20.23
CA ASP A 100 -18.56 -12.71 21.49
C ASP A 100 -18.69 -11.19 21.29
N LEU A 101 -17.89 -10.62 20.39
CA LEU A 101 -17.90 -9.19 20.05
C LEU A 101 -19.23 -8.78 19.41
N VAL A 102 -19.82 -9.65 18.59
CA VAL A 102 -21.14 -9.42 17.99
C VAL A 102 -22.25 -9.47 19.05
N GLN A 103 -22.19 -10.42 19.99
CA GLN A 103 -23.21 -10.58 21.03
C GLN A 103 -23.13 -9.49 22.11
N ARG A 104 -21.92 -9.03 22.44
CA ARG A 104 -21.68 -7.99 23.45
C ARG A 104 -21.81 -6.57 22.90
N ALA A 105 -22.36 -6.34 21.71
CA ALA A 105 -22.34 -5.04 21.03
C ALA A 105 -22.71 -3.85 21.96
N GLY A 106 -21.70 -3.10 22.43
CA GLY A 106 -21.84 -1.97 23.36
C GLY A 106 -21.38 -2.22 24.81
N GLU A 107 -21.18 -3.47 25.24
CA GLU A 107 -20.65 -3.87 26.55
C GLU A 107 -19.21 -4.40 26.41
N MET A 108 -18.26 -3.48 26.24
CA MET A 108 -16.84 -3.83 26.09
C MET A 108 -16.26 -4.37 27.40
N THR A 109 -15.50 -5.45 27.28
CA THR A 109 -14.62 -5.92 28.36
C THR A 109 -13.33 -5.07 28.39
N ASP A 110 -12.57 -5.16 29.49
CA ASP A 110 -11.26 -4.52 29.60
C ASP A 110 -10.30 -4.99 28.49
N GLY A 111 -10.42 -6.26 28.07
CA GLY A 111 -9.64 -6.82 26.96
C GLY A 111 -9.98 -6.15 25.62
N ASP A 112 -11.27 -5.99 25.33
CA ASP A 112 -11.75 -5.29 24.12
C ASP A 112 -11.26 -3.84 24.10
N MET A 113 -11.28 -3.17 25.26
CA MET A 113 -10.77 -1.82 25.42
C MET A 113 -9.28 -1.71 25.08
N VAL A 114 -8.45 -2.59 25.65
CA VAL A 114 -7.00 -2.59 25.40
C VAL A 114 -6.70 -2.86 23.93
N VAL A 115 -7.33 -3.87 23.33
CA VAL A 115 -7.10 -4.25 21.93
C VAL A 115 -7.62 -3.16 20.97
N GLY A 116 -8.77 -2.57 21.26
CA GLY A 116 -9.35 -1.49 20.46
C GLY A 116 -8.48 -0.24 20.48
N ILE A 117 -8.06 0.22 21.66
CA ILE A 117 -7.15 1.37 21.81
C ILE A 117 -5.82 1.09 21.10
N LEU A 118 -5.24 -0.10 21.32
CA LEU A 118 -3.99 -0.49 20.68
C LEU A 118 -4.12 -0.42 19.15
N THR A 119 -5.19 -0.99 18.59
CA THR A 119 -5.45 -0.97 17.15
C THR A 119 -5.59 0.45 16.61
N ILE A 120 -6.36 1.30 17.29
CA ILE A 120 -6.54 2.71 16.89
C ILE A 120 -5.19 3.45 16.89
N VAL A 121 -4.41 3.32 17.96
CA VAL A 121 -3.10 3.98 18.07
C VAL A 121 -2.14 3.49 16.99
N LEU A 122 -2.11 2.18 16.72
CA LEU A 122 -1.25 1.60 15.69
C LEU A 122 -1.66 2.04 14.28
N VAL A 123 -2.97 2.16 14.01
CA VAL A 123 -3.47 2.70 12.72
C VAL A 123 -3.09 4.17 12.55
N PHE A 124 -3.24 4.99 13.59
CA PHE A 124 -2.81 6.40 13.55
C PHE A 124 -1.31 6.53 13.29
N GLU A 125 -0.52 5.70 13.96
CA GLU A 125 0.93 5.70 13.81
C GLU A 125 1.37 5.18 12.43
N ALA A 126 0.71 4.15 11.90
CA ALA A 126 0.93 3.67 10.54
C ALA A 126 0.55 4.74 9.51
N ALA A 127 -0.60 5.40 9.66
CA ALA A 127 -1.04 6.50 8.81
C ALA A 127 -0.03 7.66 8.83
N ARG A 128 0.50 8.01 10.02
CA ARG A 128 1.54 9.04 10.16
C ARG A 128 2.82 8.68 9.40
N ARG A 129 3.21 7.41 9.41
CA ARG A 129 4.43 6.93 8.75
C ARG A 129 4.31 6.93 7.23
N ILE A 130 3.13 6.62 6.70
CA ILE A 130 2.89 6.50 5.25
C ILE A 130 2.50 7.85 4.64
N MET A 131 1.56 8.56 5.28
CA MET A 131 0.90 9.75 4.73
C MET A 131 1.37 11.06 5.38
N GLY A 132 2.25 10.99 6.38
CA GLY A 132 2.68 12.15 7.16
C GLY A 132 1.66 12.59 8.20
N PHE A 133 1.89 13.76 8.81
CA PHE A 133 1.11 14.23 9.96
C PHE A 133 -0.30 14.74 9.62
N ALA A 134 -0.56 15.13 8.37
CA ALA A 134 -1.80 15.79 8.00
C ALA A 134 -3.04 14.93 8.28
N LEU A 135 -3.07 13.68 7.80
CA LEU A 135 -4.22 12.79 7.96
C LEU A 135 -4.48 12.41 9.43
N PRO A 136 -3.50 11.93 10.21
CA PRO A 136 -3.71 11.63 11.63
C PRO A 136 -4.17 12.84 12.45
N LEU A 137 -3.68 14.05 12.17
CA LEU A 137 -4.10 15.25 12.90
C LEU A 137 -5.57 15.60 12.63
N ILE A 138 -6.03 15.47 11.38
CA ILE A 138 -7.44 15.68 11.04
C ILE A 138 -8.31 14.62 11.76
N CYS A 139 -7.92 13.35 11.69
CA CYS A 139 -8.64 12.29 12.40
C CYS A 139 -8.66 12.53 13.92
N LEU A 140 -7.54 12.97 14.50
CA LEU A 140 -7.45 13.30 15.93
C LEU A 140 -8.40 14.45 16.30
N ALA A 141 -8.50 15.48 15.46
CA ALA A 141 -9.43 16.59 15.68
C ALA A 141 -10.89 16.10 15.73
N PHE A 142 -11.28 15.19 14.84
CA PHE A 142 -12.63 14.59 14.87
C PHE A 142 -12.85 13.63 16.06
N LEU A 143 -11.82 12.92 16.51
CA LEU A 143 -11.91 12.14 17.75
C LEU A 143 -12.11 13.03 18.98
N LEU A 144 -11.36 14.12 19.05
CA LEU A 144 -11.52 15.12 20.11
C LEU A 144 -12.91 15.78 20.03
N TYR A 145 -13.43 16.03 18.83
CA TYR A 145 -14.81 16.47 18.65
C TYR A 145 -15.81 15.44 19.21
N GLY A 146 -15.65 14.16 18.89
CA GLY A 146 -16.51 13.11 19.44
C GLY A 146 -16.48 13.00 20.97
N LEU A 147 -15.32 13.25 21.59
CA LEU A 147 -15.17 13.22 23.06
C LEU A 147 -15.68 14.49 23.75
N PHE A 148 -15.37 15.65 23.18
CA PHE A 148 -15.55 16.95 23.84
C PHE A 148 -16.65 17.80 23.22
N GLY A 149 -17.41 17.27 22.26
CA GLY A 149 -18.42 18.02 21.53
C GLY A 149 -19.56 18.55 22.41
N GLN A 150 -19.77 17.97 23.59
CA GLN A 150 -20.71 18.49 24.60
C GLN A 150 -20.36 19.89 25.13
N TYR A 151 -19.12 20.33 24.98
CA TYR A 151 -18.65 21.64 25.43
C TYR A 151 -18.67 22.70 24.31
N LEU A 152 -19.02 22.33 23.08
CA LEU A 152 -19.11 23.27 21.95
C LEU A 152 -20.44 24.02 21.95
N PRO A 153 -20.48 25.27 21.44
CA PRO A 153 -21.71 26.07 21.41
C PRO A 153 -22.58 25.76 20.17
N GLY A 154 -23.89 26.01 20.33
CA GLY A 154 -24.86 25.99 19.22
C GLY A 154 -25.03 24.61 18.59
N ASP A 155 -25.20 24.57 17.27
CA ASP A 155 -25.49 23.36 16.51
C ASP A 155 -24.31 22.36 16.46
N LEU A 156 -23.11 22.78 16.89
CA LEU A 156 -21.95 21.90 16.98
C LEU A 156 -21.99 21.02 18.25
N ALA A 157 -22.85 21.34 19.21
CA ALA A 157 -22.99 20.60 20.46
C ALA A 157 -23.67 19.24 20.24
N HIS A 158 -23.16 18.20 20.87
CA HIS A 158 -23.85 16.91 20.99
C HIS A 158 -23.67 16.32 22.39
N ARG A 159 -24.37 15.23 22.72
CA ARG A 159 -24.37 14.62 24.07
C ARG A 159 -23.03 14.14 24.63
N GLY A 160 -21.93 14.26 23.88
CA GLY A 160 -20.66 13.58 24.15
C GLY A 160 -20.74 12.07 23.88
N TYR A 161 -19.62 11.46 23.48
CA TYR A 161 -19.50 10.01 23.38
C TYR A 161 -18.48 9.50 24.41
N GLY A 162 -18.81 8.39 25.07
CA GLY A 162 -17.88 7.70 25.96
C GLY A 162 -16.69 7.13 25.18
N LEU A 163 -15.53 7.01 25.86
CA LEU A 163 -14.34 6.40 25.25
C LEU A 163 -14.60 4.96 24.80
N ASP A 164 -15.34 4.20 25.61
CA ASP A 164 -15.85 2.87 25.29
C ASP A 164 -16.67 2.88 23.99
N GLN A 165 -17.61 3.80 23.83
CA GLN A 165 -18.43 3.87 22.63
C GLN A 165 -17.60 4.20 21.37
N ILE A 166 -16.65 5.13 21.49
CA ILE A 166 -15.75 5.48 20.39
C ILE A 166 -14.83 4.31 20.03
N VAL A 167 -14.23 3.66 21.02
CA VAL A 167 -13.33 2.52 20.80
C VAL A 167 -14.10 1.33 20.24
N SER A 168 -15.30 1.05 20.75
CA SER A 168 -16.19 0.02 20.21
C SER A 168 -16.47 0.27 18.73
N GLN A 169 -16.86 1.49 18.38
CA GLN A 169 -17.25 1.81 17.01
C GLN A 169 -16.06 1.81 16.05
N LEU A 170 -14.93 2.41 16.44
CA LEU A 170 -13.74 2.50 15.59
C LEU A 170 -13.00 1.18 15.48
N GLY A 171 -12.86 0.50 16.62
CA GLY A 171 -12.03 -0.67 16.80
C GLY A 171 -12.72 -1.99 16.53
N PHE A 172 -14.06 -2.04 16.48
CA PHE A 172 -14.82 -3.29 16.26
C PHE A 172 -16.03 -3.12 15.32
N GLY A 173 -16.50 -1.88 15.11
CA GLY A 173 -17.65 -1.58 14.27
C GLY A 173 -17.34 -1.50 12.77
N THR A 174 -18.41 -1.46 11.97
CA THR A 174 -18.35 -1.37 10.50
C THR A 174 -18.38 0.05 9.95
N GLU A 175 -18.42 1.07 10.81
CA GLU A 175 -18.27 2.48 10.40
C GLU A 175 -16.90 3.05 10.80
N GLY A 176 -16.05 2.21 11.39
CA GLY A 176 -14.72 2.55 11.86
C GLY A 176 -13.61 2.07 10.93
N ILE A 177 -12.53 1.57 11.54
CA ILE A 177 -11.35 1.02 10.84
C ILE A 177 -11.76 -0.11 9.89
N TYR A 178 -12.75 -0.92 10.26
CA TYR A 178 -13.22 -2.06 9.46
C TYR A 178 -14.42 -1.74 8.58
N GLY A 179 -14.63 -0.46 8.25
CA GLY A 179 -15.75 -0.06 7.40
C GLY A 179 -15.56 -0.30 5.91
N THR A 180 -16.40 0.37 5.13
CA THR A 180 -16.46 0.25 3.67
C THR A 180 -15.11 0.42 2.96
N PRO A 181 -14.24 1.38 3.33
CA PRO A 181 -12.93 1.50 2.68
C PRO A 181 -12.07 0.24 2.84
N THR A 182 -12.03 -0.32 4.04
CA THR A 182 -11.28 -1.56 4.32
C THR A 182 -11.89 -2.77 3.64
N TYR A 183 -13.22 -2.83 3.58
CA TYR A 183 -13.92 -3.85 2.79
C TYR A 183 -13.53 -3.81 1.31
N VAL A 184 -13.58 -2.63 0.69
CA VAL A 184 -13.20 -2.46 -0.72
C VAL A 184 -11.71 -2.76 -0.91
N SER A 185 -10.88 -2.39 0.08
CA SER A 185 -9.44 -2.68 0.07
C SER A 185 -9.14 -4.18 0.04
N SER A 186 -9.72 -4.94 0.97
CA SER A 186 -9.49 -6.39 1.07
C SER A 186 -10.10 -7.17 -0.09
N SER A 187 -11.30 -6.78 -0.54
CA SER A 187 -12.06 -7.58 -1.51
C SER A 187 -11.66 -7.31 -2.96
N TYR A 188 -11.20 -6.10 -3.27
CA TYR A 188 -10.96 -5.68 -4.65
C TYR A 188 -9.57 -5.08 -4.86
N ILE A 189 -9.23 -4.02 -4.12
CA ILE A 189 -8.00 -3.24 -4.39
C ILE A 189 -6.76 -4.14 -4.22
N PHE A 190 -6.72 -4.97 -3.18
CA PHE A 190 -5.58 -5.85 -2.96
C PHE A 190 -5.34 -6.80 -4.13
N LEU A 191 -6.39 -7.46 -4.63
CA LEU A 191 -6.28 -8.40 -5.75
C LEU A 191 -5.85 -7.69 -7.04
N PHE A 192 -6.36 -6.48 -7.29
CA PHE A 192 -5.93 -5.69 -8.44
C PHE A 192 -4.46 -5.30 -8.34
N ILE A 193 -3.98 -4.86 -7.17
CA ILE A 193 -2.57 -4.54 -6.95
C ILE A 193 -1.70 -5.80 -7.09
N LEU A 194 -2.12 -6.92 -6.51
CA LEU A 194 -1.37 -8.19 -6.59
C LEU A 194 -1.28 -8.70 -8.02
N PHE A 195 -2.39 -8.68 -8.76
CA PHE A 195 -2.41 -9.05 -10.17
C PHE A 195 -1.58 -8.09 -11.02
N GLY A 196 -1.67 -6.78 -10.75
CA GLY A 196 -0.86 -5.77 -11.42
C GLY A 196 0.64 -5.99 -11.22
N ALA A 197 1.07 -6.27 -9.99
CA ALA A 197 2.45 -6.60 -9.68
C ALA A 197 2.91 -7.91 -10.35
N PHE A 198 2.03 -8.92 -10.41
CA PHE A 198 2.32 -10.17 -11.15
C PHE A 198 2.50 -9.92 -12.65
N LEU A 199 1.60 -9.15 -13.26
CA LEU A 199 1.65 -8.79 -14.69
C LEU A 199 2.92 -7.99 -15.02
N GLU A 200 3.28 -7.05 -14.15
CA GLU A 200 4.52 -6.27 -14.28
C GLU A 200 5.74 -7.21 -14.34
N GLN A 201 5.81 -8.18 -13.42
CA GLN A 201 6.88 -9.17 -13.37
C GLN A 201 6.82 -10.19 -14.53
N ALA A 202 5.64 -10.46 -15.07
CA ALA A 202 5.44 -11.37 -16.20
C ALA A 202 5.88 -10.77 -17.56
N GLY A 203 6.40 -9.54 -17.59
CA GLY A 203 6.94 -8.91 -18.80
C GLY A 203 5.93 -8.09 -19.60
N MET A 204 4.80 -7.71 -18.99
CA MET A 204 3.80 -6.85 -19.66
C MET A 204 4.37 -5.49 -20.09
N ILE A 205 5.40 -4.98 -19.39
CA ILE A 205 6.10 -3.75 -19.78
C ILE A 205 6.63 -3.84 -21.21
N THR A 206 7.30 -4.94 -21.52
CA THR A 206 7.89 -5.20 -22.83
C THR A 206 6.81 -5.39 -23.88
N LEU A 207 5.76 -6.17 -23.57
CA LEU A 207 4.64 -6.40 -24.47
C LEU A 207 3.97 -5.08 -24.92
N PHE A 208 3.68 -4.18 -23.98
CA PHE A 208 3.04 -2.90 -24.30
C PHE A 208 3.98 -1.94 -25.04
N THR A 209 5.27 -1.97 -24.71
CA THR A 209 6.28 -1.19 -25.43
C THR A 209 6.36 -1.65 -26.89
N ASP A 210 6.43 -2.96 -27.13
CA ASP A 210 6.51 -3.56 -28.46
C ASP A 210 5.23 -3.34 -29.27
N PHE A 211 4.06 -3.47 -28.63
CA PHE A 211 2.77 -3.15 -29.23
C PHE A 211 2.70 -1.69 -29.69
N ALA A 212 3.11 -0.76 -28.82
CA ALA A 212 3.14 0.66 -29.15
C ALA A 212 4.15 0.96 -30.27
N LEU A 213 5.32 0.30 -30.26
CA LEU A 213 6.33 0.38 -31.32
C LEU A 213 5.77 -0.08 -32.67
N GLY A 214 5.01 -1.17 -32.70
CA GLY A 214 4.34 -1.66 -33.91
C GLY A 214 3.32 -0.68 -34.48
N LEU A 215 2.56 0.01 -33.61
CA LEU A 215 1.52 0.97 -34.03
C LEU A 215 2.08 2.33 -34.46
N PHE A 216 3.07 2.85 -33.74
CA PHE A 216 3.47 4.25 -33.86
C PHE A 216 4.95 4.45 -34.22
N GLY A 217 5.79 3.42 -34.14
CA GLY A 217 7.24 3.53 -34.32
C GLY A 217 7.66 4.09 -35.67
N HIS A 218 6.90 3.80 -36.73
CA HIS A 218 7.15 4.32 -38.08
C HIS A 218 6.61 5.75 -38.31
N THR A 219 5.86 6.32 -37.36
CA THR A 219 5.23 7.63 -37.53
C THR A 219 6.18 8.77 -37.15
N LYS A 220 5.91 9.98 -37.66
CA LYS A 220 6.61 11.19 -37.19
C LYS A 220 6.40 11.34 -35.67
N GLY A 221 7.50 11.47 -34.94
CA GLY A 221 7.51 11.47 -33.48
C GLY A 221 7.23 10.10 -32.84
N GLY A 222 7.42 9.02 -33.58
CA GLY A 222 7.10 7.64 -33.16
C GLY A 222 7.58 7.29 -31.76
N PRO A 223 8.87 7.47 -31.42
CA PRO A 223 9.39 7.15 -30.08
C PRO A 223 8.68 7.90 -28.94
N ALA A 224 8.31 9.16 -29.15
CA ALA A 224 7.56 9.93 -28.14
C ALA A 224 6.12 9.42 -28.00
N LYS A 225 5.46 9.07 -29.10
CA LYS A 225 4.11 8.46 -29.06
C LYS A 225 4.13 7.08 -28.40
N VAL A 226 5.16 6.28 -28.69
CA VAL A 226 5.38 4.98 -28.05
C VAL A 226 5.50 5.16 -26.53
N ALA A 227 6.30 6.13 -26.09
CA ALA A 227 6.47 6.42 -24.66
C ALA A 227 5.13 6.78 -23.99
N VAL A 228 4.34 7.68 -24.60
CA VAL A 228 3.04 8.10 -24.06
C VAL A 228 2.04 6.94 -24.03
N VAL A 229 1.92 6.17 -25.12
CA VAL A 229 0.96 5.06 -25.20
C VAL A 229 1.35 3.92 -24.27
N SER A 230 2.62 3.52 -24.25
CA SER A 230 3.11 2.49 -23.34
C SER A 230 2.96 2.90 -21.87
N SER A 231 3.22 4.18 -21.56
CA SER A 231 3.02 4.73 -20.22
C SER A 231 1.55 4.79 -19.83
N GLY A 232 0.65 5.10 -20.78
CA GLY A 232 -0.79 5.06 -20.57
C GLY A 232 -1.30 3.65 -20.30
N LEU A 233 -0.86 2.67 -21.10
CA LEU A 233 -1.20 1.25 -20.91
C LEU A 233 -0.63 0.69 -19.59
N MET A 234 0.57 1.12 -19.19
CA MET A 234 1.14 0.72 -17.90
C MET A 234 0.39 1.35 -16.72
N GLY A 235 -0.06 2.60 -16.87
CA GLY A 235 -0.85 3.31 -15.86
C GLY A 235 -2.17 2.63 -15.54
N THR A 236 -2.79 1.90 -16.48
CA THR A 236 -4.02 1.15 -16.20
C THR A 236 -3.80 -0.07 -15.32
N ILE A 237 -2.56 -0.57 -15.23
CA ILE A 237 -2.19 -1.74 -14.42
C ILE A 237 -1.72 -1.30 -13.03
N ASN A 238 -0.75 -0.38 -12.96
CA ASN A 238 -0.09 -0.07 -11.70
C ASN A 238 -0.82 0.99 -10.86
N GLY A 239 -1.73 1.78 -11.46
CA GLY A 239 -2.52 2.81 -10.78
C GLY A 239 -1.71 3.89 -10.04
N SER A 240 -0.38 3.98 -10.27
CA SER A 240 0.54 4.82 -9.50
C SER A 240 1.46 5.60 -10.44
N GLY A 241 1.34 6.93 -10.43
CA GLY A 241 2.17 7.80 -11.27
C GLY A 241 3.67 7.68 -10.98
N VAL A 242 4.06 7.56 -9.71
CA VAL A 242 5.48 7.39 -9.33
C VAL A 242 6.01 6.04 -9.79
N ALA A 243 5.25 4.96 -9.56
CA ALA A 243 5.64 3.63 -10.03
C ALA A 243 5.76 3.61 -11.56
N ASN A 244 4.79 4.22 -12.25
CA ASN A 244 4.76 4.28 -13.71
C ASN A 244 5.97 4.98 -14.31
N VAL A 245 6.42 6.11 -13.73
CA VAL A 245 7.62 6.82 -14.21
C VAL A 245 8.87 5.99 -13.99
N VAL A 246 9.00 5.32 -12.83
CA VAL A 246 10.17 4.49 -12.53
C VAL A 246 10.24 3.29 -13.46
N THR A 247 9.11 2.62 -13.72
CA THR A 247 9.08 1.37 -14.50
C THR A 247 9.14 1.63 -16.01
N THR A 248 8.31 2.55 -16.52
CA THR A 248 8.29 2.84 -17.96
C THR A 248 9.45 3.75 -18.39
N GLY A 249 9.93 4.63 -17.51
CA GLY A 249 11.07 5.51 -17.81
C GLY A 249 12.35 4.74 -18.12
N GLN A 250 12.58 3.62 -17.43
CA GLN A 250 13.74 2.76 -17.67
C GLN A 250 13.80 2.21 -19.10
N PHE A 251 12.66 2.03 -19.77
CA PHE A 251 12.60 1.56 -21.15
C PHE A 251 12.45 2.71 -22.16
N THR A 252 11.59 3.68 -21.86
CA THR A 252 11.22 4.75 -22.80
C THR A 252 12.31 5.81 -22.93
N ILE A 253 13.03 6.16 -21.86
CA ILE A 253 14.09 7.18 -21.92
C ILE A 253 15.26 6.71 -22.80
N PRO A 254 15.83 5.50 -22.63
CA PRO A 254 16.88 5.00 -23.53
C PRO A 254 16.39 4.84 -24.96
N LEU A 255 15.14 4.41 -25.16
CA LEU A 255 14.53 4.29 -26.48
C LEU A 255 14.48 5.66 -27.19
N MET A 256 13.96 6.70 -26.53
CA MET A 256 13.91 8.06 -27.09
C MET A 256 15.31 8.60 -27.42
N LYS A 257 16.29 8.39 -26.54
CA LYS A 257 17.69 8.79 -26.78
C LYS A 257 18.29 8.09 -27.99
N ARG A 258 18.07 6.77 -28.15
CA ARG A 258 18.54 5.99 -29.32
C ARG A 258 17.97 6.51 -30.64
N PHE A 259 16.78 7.10 -30.63
CA PHE A 259 16.14 7.70 -31.80
C PHE A 259 16.47 9.21 -31.98
N GLY A 260 17.46 9.74 -31.25
CA GLY A 260 18.00 11.08 -31.48
C GLY A 260 17.33 12.20 -30.68
N TYR A 261 16.47 11.90 -29.70
CA TYR A 261 15.93 12.92 -28.82
C TYR A 261 17.00 13.41 -27.84
N LYS A 262 17.05 14.73 -27.60
CA LYS A 262 17.90 15.34 -26.57
C LYS A 262 17.52 14.78 -25.19
N ALA A 263 18.51 14.54 -24.34
CA ALA A 263 18.29 14.01 -22.99
C ALA A 263 17.25 14.83 -22.21
N SER A 264 17.38 16.16 -22.22
CA SER A 264 16.48 17.09 -21.52
C SER A 264 15.02 17.00 -21.99
N PHE A 265 14.78 16.58 -23.23
CA PHE A 265 13.43 16.36 -23.75
C PHE A 265 12.91 14.95 -23.43
N ALA A 266 13.81 13.96 -23.32
CA ALA A 266 13.46 12.59 -22.95
C ALA A 266 13.22 12.40 -21.44
N GLY A 267 13.37 13.46 -20.62
CA GLY A 267 13.16 13.38 -19.17
C GLY A 267 14.42 13.04 -18.36
N GLY A 268 15.61 13.32 -18.89
CA GLY A 268 16.89 13.09 -18.21
C GLY A 268 17.94 14.17 -18.43
#